data_AF-A0A4R0ZUV3-F1
#
_entry.id   AF-A0A4R0ZUV3-F1
#
_cell.length_a   1.000
_cell.length_b   1.000
_cell.length_c   1.000
_cell.angle_alpha   90.00
_cell.angle_beta   90.00
_cell.angle_gamma   90.00
#
_symmetry.space_group_name_H-M   'P 1'
#
loop_
_entity.id
_entity.type
_entity.pdbx_description
1 polymer ?
#
loop_
_entity_poly.entity_id
_entity_poly.type
_entity_poly.pdbx_seq_one_letter_code
_entity_poly.pdbx_strand_id
1 'polypeptide(L)'
;MKKKTMNKIVAPALALGLLVPLNAQAADHAPTASTPAGDLRATLDQLLSEHYVLAVTSMMKAYDGAPDAEVAMKALDQNALDMTPAIASIYGDEGAAQFEDIFAGHNDYSADFVEAAKSEDKELRADAEAEVDEFVEEFSTFLDAATEGNLPKDAAADVLELHEDQVLSVFDNYVAGDYESAYMTYREGYKLMFDISKALSGAIVTQMPDKFETAADTPAVELRSTLNSLAGEHFALAAIGMQKGYDQAEDFDYVSWAEDQNTLDFKAAIGSVYGDEGAAQFEKVWNGNHITAQGDIVAATLEGDEAKIEEARMKLDQFAVDFSTFLDAATEGNLPQEAGQEAIKQHEALVLQTFDQYVAGDADAAWMSFREGYAFMFGVGETLGNAIVTQMPDKFAETTMPEEMPETGLGGAQEQSMNTLYAGLAVLGGILLAFVTLRNRKVSEQ
;
A
#
# COMPACT_ATOMS: atom_id res chain seq x y z
N MET A 1 -34.67 -23.62 19.76
CA MET A 1 -34.53 -22.15 19.77
C MET A 1 -33.28 -21.81 18.98
N LYS A 2 -33.41 -21.38 17.72
CA LYS A 2 -32.29 -20.98 16.87
C LYS A 2 -31.80 -19.61 17.34
N LYS A 3 -30.55 -19.52 17.81
CA LYS A 3 -29.89 -18.24 18.06
C LYS A 3 -29.55 -17.63 16.71
N LYS A 4 -30.09 -16.45 16.46
CA LYS A 4 -29.84 -15.64 15.27
C LYS A 4 -28.50 -14.95 15.52
N THR A 5 -27.44 -15.40 14.86
CA THR A 5 -26.17 -14.67 14.77
C THR A 5 -26.45 -13.38 14.00
N MET A 6 -26.08 -12.26 14.60
CA MET A 6 -26.24 -10.93 14.05
C MET A 6 -24.95 -10.62 13.30
N ASN A 7 -24.98 -10.66 11.97
CA ASN A 7 -23.90 -10.13 11.14
C ASN A 7 -23.76 -8.64 11.46
N LYS A 8 -22.66 -8.27 12.11
CA LYS A 8 -22.25 -6.87 12.20
C LYS A 8 -21.55 -6.57 10.90
N ILE A 9 -22.23 -5.83 10.03
CA ILE A 9 -21.61 -5.16 8.89
C ILE A 9 -20.66 -4.12 9.50
N VAL A 10 -19.36 -4.33 9.35
CA VAL A 10 -18.36 -3.28 9.59
C VAL A 10 -18.52 -2.32 8.41
N ALA A 11 -19.15 -1.18 8.66
CA ALA A 11 -19.20 -0.11 7.66
C ALA A 11 -17.77 0.47 7.53
N PRO A 12 -17.31 0.84 6.32
CA PRO A 12 -16.09 1.61 6.18
C PRO A 12 -16.27 2.88 7.03
N ALA A 13 -15.35 3.12 7.96
CA ALA A 13 -15.32 4.35 8.72
C ALA A 13 -14.94 5.49 7.76
N LEU A 14 -15.93 6.05 7.07
CA LEU A 14 -15.85 7.37 6.48
C LEU A 14 -15.41 8.31 7.61
N ALA A 15 -14.18 8.79 7.52
CA ALA A 15 -13.64 9.80 8.41
C ALA A 15 -14.66 10.95 8.50
N LEU A 16 -15.28 11.10 9.66
CA LEU A 16 -16.16 12.22 9.96
C LEU A 16 -15.29 13.47 10.06
N GLY A 17 -15.09 14.12 8.91
CA GLY A 17 -14.40 15.40 8.81
C GLY A 17 -15.00 16.40 9.79
N LEU A 18 -14.15 17.00 10.61
CA LEU A 18 -14.47 18.15 11.44
C LEU A 18 -14.85 19.32 10.50
N LEU A 19 -16.16 19.57 10.38
CA LEU A 19 -16.72 20.71 9.65
C LEU A 19 -16.31 22.03 10.33
N VAL A 20 -15.28 22.68 9.80
CA VAL A 20 -14.98 24.09 10.04
C VAL A 20 -15.77 24.93 9.02
N PRO A 21 -16.44 26.03 9.42
CA PRO A 21 -17.29 26.80 8.51
C PRO A 21 -16.48 27.48 7.38
N LEU A 22 -16.86 27.18 6.14
CA LEU A 22 -16.37 27.82 4.91
C LEU A 22 -16.86 29.27 4.82
N ASN A 23 -15.94 30.22 4.98
CA ASN A 23 -16.13 31.58 4.46
C ASN A 23 -15.75 31.56 2.98
N ALA A 24 -16.75 31.55 2.10
CA ALA A 24 -16.58 31.75 0.67
C ALA A 24 -16.18 33.22 0.40
N GLN A 25 -14.88 33.46 0.29
CA GLN A 25 -14.30 34.55 -0.48
C GLN A 25 -13.29 33.93 -1.43
N ALA A 26 -13.28 34.37 -2.68
CA ALA A 26 -12.32 33.95 -3.70
C ALA A 26 -10.90 34.20 -3.19
N ALA A 27 -10.30 33.16 -2.61
CA ALA A 27 -8.90 33.10 -2.26
C ALA A 27 -8.21 32.38 -3.40
N ASP A 28 -7.08 32.92 -3.87
CA ASP A 28 -6.14 32.19 -4.71
C ASP A 28 -5.99 30.76 -4.14
N HIS A 29 -6.25 29.73 -4.95
CA HIS A 29 -6.29 28.34 -4.49
C HIS A 29 -4.90 27.93 -3.98
N ALA A 30 -4.69 28.04 -2.66
CA ALA A 30 -3.51 27.49 -2.02
C ALA A 30 -3.47 25.97 -2.29
N PRO A 31 -2.31 25.39 -2.62
CA PRO A 31 -2.23 23.96 -2.86
C PRO A 31 -2.63 23.20 -1.59
N THR A 32 -3.26 22.05 -1.76
CA THR A 32 -3.67 21.16 -0.67
C THR A 32 -3.54 19.71 -1.12
N ALA A 33 -3.21 18.84 -0.16
CA ALA A 33 -3.18 17.40 -0.36
C ALA A 33 -4.58 16.75 -0.27
N SER A 34 -5.61 17.52 0.11
CA SER A 34 -7.00 17.07 0.20
C SER A 34 -7.85 17.76 -0.85
N THR A 35 -7.94 17.14 -2.02
CA THR A 35 -8.87 17.50 -3.09
C THR A 35 -9.75 16.29 -3.41
N PRO A 36 -10.94 16.46 -4.01
CA PRO A 36 -11.76 15.31 -4.42
C PRO A 36 -11.01 14.31 -5.32
N ALA A 37 -10.14 14.81 -6.21
CA ALA A 37 -9.29 13.96 -7.05
C ALA A 37 -8.19 13.26 -6.25
N GLY A 38 -7.58 13.95 -5.29
CA GLY A 38 -6.61 13.36 -4.37
C GLY A 38 -7.21 12.34 -3.41
N ASP A 39 -8.47 12.54 -2.99
CA ASP A 39 -9.20 11.58 -2.16
C ASP A 39 -9.57 10.31 -2.94
N LEU A 40 -9.93 10.45 -4.23
CA LEU A 40 -10.10 9.31 -5.12
C LEU A 40 -8.79 8.52 -5.25
N ARG A 41 -7.67 9.20 -5.53
CA ARG A 41 -6.36 8.54 -5.62
C ARG A 41 -5.98 7.87 -4.30
N ALA A 42 -6.13 8.54 -3.16
CA ALA A 42 -5.80 7.98 -1.85
C ALA A 42 -6.67 6.76 -1.49
N THR A 43 -7.94 6.75 -1.91
CA THR A 43 -8.83 5.59 -1.73
C THR A 43 -8.36 4.39 -2.56
N LEU A 44 -7.98 4.62 -3.81
CA LEU A 44 -7.41 3.57 -4.68
C LEU A 44 -6.05 3.10 -4.17
N ASP A 45 -5.17 4.03 -3.78
CA ASP A 45 -3.88 3.75 -3.15
C ASP A 45 -4.10 2.78 -1.98
N GLN A 46 -5.05 3.08 -1.08
CA GLN A 46 -5.35 2.25 0.09
C GLN A 46 -5.79 0.85 -0.30
N LEU A 47 -6.84 0.75 -1.11
CA LEU A 47 -7.49 -0.53 -1.35
C LEU A 47 -6.59 -1.46 -2.17
N LEU A 48 -5.93 -0.95 -3.22
CA LEU A 48 -5.08 -1.75 -4.11
C LEU A 48 -3.76 -2.14 -3.42
N SER A 49 -3.17 -1.25 -2.61
CA SER A 49 -1.97 -1.61 -1.86
C SER A 49 -2.29 -2.61 -0.74
N GLU A 50 -3.41 -2.46 -0.02
CA GLU A 50 -3.86 -3.45 0.96
C GLU A 50 -4.10 -4.81 0.29
N HIS A 51 -4.73 -4.81 -0.89
CA HIS A 51 -4.97 -6.01 -1.69
C HIS A 51 -3.67 -6.78 -1.95
N TYR A 52 -2.65 -6.09 -2.46
CA TYR A 52 -1.34 -6.69 -2.71
C TYR A 52 -0.70 -7.29 -1.45
N VAL A 53 -0.74 -6.56 -0.32
CA VAL A 53 -0.21 -7.06 0.95
C VAL A 53 -0.93 -8.33 1.40
N LEU A 54 -2.27 -8.35 1.30
CA LEU A 54 -3.09 -9.50 1.67
C LEU A 54 -2.89 -10.70 0.73
N ALA A 55 -2.75 -10.47 -0.57
CA ALA A 55 -2.51 -11.51 -1.56
C ALA A 55 -1.21 -12.25 -1.26
N VAL A 56 -0.08 -11.52 -1.22
CA VAL A 56 1.22 -12.10 -0.92
C VAL A 56 1.25 -12.79 0.45
N THR A 57 0.74 -12.12 1.49
CA THR A 57 0.80 -12.64 2.87
C THR A 57 -0.08 -13.88 3.05
N SER A 58 -1.27 -13.91 2.44
CA SER A 58 -2.16 -15.07 2.51
C SER A 58 -1.58 -16.28 1.76
N MET A 59 -0.93 -16.07 0.61
CA MET A 59 -0.23 -17.13 -0.11
C MET A 59 0.93 -17.72 0.70
N MET A 60 1.78 -16.86 1.30
CA MET A 60 2.88 -17.31 2.19
C MET A 60 2.35 -18.11 3.38
N LYS A 61 1.35 -17.57 4.10
CA LYS A 61 0.72 -18.25 5.25
C LYS A 61 0.08 -19.57 4.85
N ALA A 62 -0.60 -19.61 3.70
CA ALA A 62 -1.19 -20.82 3.17
C ALA A 62 -0.11 -21.85 2.82
N TYR A 63 1.02 -21.44 2.24
CA TYR A 63 2.15 -22.33 1.95
C TYR A 63 2.80 -22.89 3.23
N ASP A 64 3.05 -22.05 4.22
CA ASP A 64 3.61 -22.48 5.52
C ASP A 64 2.65 -23.36 6.33
N GLY A 65 1.36 -23.37 5.98
CA GLY A 65 0.33 -24.03 6.76
C GLY A 65 0.07 -23.31 8.08
N ALA A 66 0.20 -21.98 8.07
CA ALA A 66 -0.05 -21.15 9.24
C ALA A 66 -1.49 -21.33 9.75
N PRO A 67 -1.73 -21.35 11.08
CA PRO A 67 -3.05 -21.59 11.64
C PRO A 67 -4.11 -20.55 11.22
N ASP A 68 -3.69 -19.35 10.83
CA ASP A 68 -4.53 -18.23 10.43
C ASP A 68 -4.65 -18.06 8.90
N ALA A 69 -4.10 -18.97 8.09
CA ALA A 69 -4.08 -18.85 6.63
C ALA A 69 -5.47 -18.66 6.01
N GLU A 70 -6.49 -19.39 6.50
CA GLU A 70 -7.88 -19.24 6.01
C GLU A 70 -8.47 -17.87 6.36
N VAL A 71 -8.06 -17.28 7.48
CA VAL A 71 -8.53 -15.95 7.90
C VAL A 71 -7.83 -14.86 7.09
N ALA A 72 -6.54 -15.02 6.79
CA ALA A 72 -5.80 -14.15 5.89
C ALA A 72 -6.42 -14.12 4.49
N MET A 73 -6.81 -15.28 3.94
CA MET A 73 -7.50 -15.36 2.65
C MET A 73 -8.87 -14.68 2.68
N LYS A 74 -9.66 -14.86 3.75
CA LYS A 74 -10.92 -14.12 3.92
C LYS A 74 -10.73 -12.61 4.01
N ALA A 75 -9.61 -12.16 4.56
CA ALA A 75 -9.27 -10.74 4.59
C ALA A 75 -9.01 -10.20 3.18
N LEU A 76 -8.31 -10.97 2.33
CA LEU A 76 -8.13 -10.67 0.89
C LEU A 76 -9.47 -10.58 0.16
N ASP A 77 -10.35 -11.57 0.34
CA ASP A 77 -11.69 -11.58 -0.27
C ASP A 77 -12.52 -10.38 0.18
N GLN A 78 -12.48 -10.05 1.47
CA GLN A 78 -13.20 -8.89 1.99
C GLN A 78 -12.63 -7.58 1.44
N ASN A 79 -11.32 -7.46 1.23
CA ASN A 79 -10.73 -6.29 0.59
C ASN A 79 -11.23 -6.12 -0.85
N ALA A 80 -11.35 -7.20 -1.64
CA ALA A 80 -11.95 -7.14 -2.98
C ALA A 80 -13.40 -6.61 -2.94
N LEU A 81 -14.19 -7.05 -1.97
CA LEU A 81 -15.56 -6.54 -1.75
C LEU A 81 -15.59 -5.07 -1.27
N ASP A 82 -14.58 -4.64 -0.52
CA ASP A 82 -14.48 -3.27 0.00
C ASP A 82 -14.14 -2.25 -1.11
N MET A 83 -13.66 -2.71 -2.28
CA MET A 83 -13.50 -1.88 -3.47
C MET A 83 -14.83 -1.57 -4.16
N THR A 84 -15.82 -2.46 -4.07
CA THR A 84 -17.13 -2.31 -4.74
C THR A 84 -17.82 -0.98 -4.41
N PRO A 85 -17.92 -0.53 -3.14
CA PRO A 85 -18.48 0.80 -2.82
C PRO A 85 -17.71 1.98 -3.42
N ALA A 86 -16.38 1.89 -3.52
CA ALA A 86 -15.56 2.93 -4.12
C ALA A 86 -15.86 3.05 -5.62
N ILE A 87 -15.93 1.92 -6.33
CA ILE A 87 -16.30 1.87 -7.75
C ILE A 87 -17.74 2.34 -7.97
N ALA A 88 -18.69 1.93 -7.11
CA ALA A 88 -20.09 2.36 -7.19
C ALA A 88 -20.25 3.88 -7.09
N SER A 89 -19.40 4.56 -6.32
CA SER A 89 -19.42 6.03 -6.21
C SER A 89 -19.07 6.75 -7.52
N ILE A 90 -18.34 6.08 -8.42
CA ILE A 90 -17.89 6.61 -9.70
C ILE A 90 -18.80 6.15 -10.84
N TYR A 91 -19.02 4.84 -10.94
CA TYR A 91 -19.67 4.16 -12.07
C TYR A 91 -21.08 3.60 -11.77
N GLY A 92 -21.58 3.78 -10.54
CA GLY A 92 -22.88 3.27 -10.11
C GLY A 92 -22.90 1.76 -9.86
N ASP A 93 -24.04 1.27 -9.36
CA ASP A 93 -24.19 -0.12 -8.89
C ASP A 93 -23.93 -1.17 -9.99
N GLU A 94 -24.27 -0.85 -11.26
CA GLU A 94 -24.05 -1.79 -12.38
C GLU A 94 -22.56 -1.93 -12.74
N GLY A 95 -21.82 -0.81 -12.79
CA GLY A 95 -20.37 -0.84 -13.02
C GLY A 95 -19.64 -1.50 -11.86
N ALA A 96 -20.07 -1.25 -10.62
CA ALA A 96 -19.52 -1.89 -9.44
C ALA A 96 -19.77 -3.40 -9.39
N ALA A 97 -20.95 -3.86 -9.81
CA ALA A 97 -21.25 -5.29 -9.89
C ALA A 97 -20.41 -6.01 -10.95
N GLN A 98 -20.14 -5.37 -12.10
CA GLN A 98 -19.24 -5.92 -13.11
C GLN A 98 -17.79 -5.95 -12.62
N PHE A 99 -17.35 -4.90 -11.93
CA PHE A 99 -16.04 -4.88 -11.28
C PHE A 99 -15.92 -6.03 -10.26
N GLU A 100 -16.91 -6.20 -9.38
CA GLU A 100 -16.91 -7.26 -8.36
C GLU A 100 -16.84 -8.65 -8.98
N ASP A 101 -17.61 -8.91 -10.04
CA ASP A 101 -17.62 -10.21 -10.72
C ASP A 101 -16.24 -10.59 -11.29
N ILE A 102 -15.53 -9.63 -11.89
CA ILE A 102 -14.20 -9.84 -12.47
C ILE A 102 -13.13 -9.86 -11.37
N PHE A 103 -13.13 -8.84 -10.50
CA PHE A 103 -12.07 -8.61 -9.53
C PHE A 103 -12.19 -9.47 -8.27
N ALA A 104 -13.36 -9.95 -7.86
CA ALA A 104 -13.40 -10.92 -6.75
C ALA A 104 -12.95 -12.31 -7.21
N GLY A 105 -13.24 -12.67 -8.48
CA GLY A 105 -12.91 -13.99 -9.03
C GLY A 105 -11.42 -14.26 -9.14
N HIS A 106 -10.59 -13.25 -9.41
CA HIS A 106 -9.14 -13.44 -9.59
C HIS A 106 -8.43 -13.92 -8.31
N ASN A 107 -9.00 -13.71 -7.12
CA ASN A 107 -8.41 -14.23 -5.89
C ASN A 107 -8.30 -15.76 -5.87
N ASP A 108 -9.19 -16.47 -6.60
CA ASP A 108 -9.31 -17.93 -6.52
C ASP A 108 -8.02 -18.64 -6.95
N TYR A 109 -7.31 -18.14 -7.97
CA TYR A 109 -6.06 -18.77 -8.44
C TYR A 109 -4.91 -18.68 -7.41
N SER A 110 -4.99 -17.78 -6.42
CA SER A 110 -3.98 -17.71 -5.34
C SER A 110 -3.90 -19.02 -4.56
N ALA A 111 -5.04 -19.68 -4.34
CA ALA A 111 -5.09 -20.98 -3.69
C ALA A 111 -4.47 -22.08 -4.57
N ASP A 112 -4.73 -22.03 -5.88
CA ASP A 112 -4.22 -23.01 -6.85
C ASP A 112 -2.70 -22.92 -7.01
N PHE A 113 -2.13 -21.70 -7.01
CA PHE A 113 -0.68 -21.53 -6.99
C PHE A 113 -0.03 -22.12 -5.74
N VAL A 114 -0.66 -21.96 -4.58
CA VAL A 114 -0.17 -22.56 -3.33
C VAL A 114 -0.27 -24.09 -3.37
N GLU A 115 -1.38 -24.64 -3.86
CA GLU A 115 -1.55 -26.09 -4.01
C GLU A 115 -0.56 -26.68 -5.01
N ALA A 116 -0.35 -26.02 -6.15
CA ALA A 116 0.62 -26.41 -7.17
C ALA A 116 2.06 -26.43 -6.60
N ALA A 117 2.44 -25.40 -5.83
CA ALA A 117 3.75 -25.35 -5.18
C ALA A 117 3.93 -26.49 -4.15
N LYS A 118 2.92 -26.78 -3.34
CA LYS A 118 2.96 -27.85 -2.32
C LYS A 118 2.99 -29.26 -2.90
N SER A 119 2.31 -29.46 -4.01
CA SER A 119 2.18 -30.76 -4.68
C SER A 119 3.24 -30.99 -5.76
N GLU A 120 4.04 -29.97 -6.08
CA GLU A 120 4.94 -29.93 -7.25
C GLU A 120 4.20 -30.19 -8.58
N ASP A 121 2.91 -29.81 -8.64
CA ASP A 121 2.04 -30.06 -9.79
C ASP A 121 2.16 -28.95 -10.84
N LYS A 122 2.82 -29.30 -11.95
CA LYS A 122 3.04 -28.39 -13.07
C LYS A 122 1.81 -28.17 -13.95
N GLU A 123 0.85 -29.11 -13.93
CA GLU A 123 -0.39 -28.99 -14.69
C GLU A 123 -1.29 -27.98 -13.96
N LEU A 124 -1.47 -28.14 -12.65
CA LEU A 124 -2.21 -27.18 -11.83
C LEU A 124 -1.61 -25.77 -11.89
N ARG A 125 -0.27 -25.67 -11.86
CA ARG A 125 0.42 -24.37 -12.05
C ARG A 125 0.08 -23.73 -13.40
N ALA A 126 0.09 -24.50 -14.48
CA ALA A 126 -0.19 -23.99 -15.82
C ALA A 126 -1.66 -23.60 -15.99
N ASP A 127 -2.57 -24.31 -15.33
CA ASP A 127 -4.00 -23.97 -15.31
C ASP A 127 -4.22 -22.63 -14.58
N ALA A 128 -3.60 -22.42 -13.41
CA ALA A 128 -3.65 -21.15 -12.69
C ALA A 128 -3.02 -19.98 -13.48
N GLU A 129 -1.91 -20.22 -14.19
CA GLU A 129 -1.32 -19.20 -15.09
C GLU A 129 -2.28 -18.83 -16.25
N ALA A 130 -3.06 -19.78 -16.77
CA ALA A 130 -4.06 -19.48 -17.79
C ALA A 130 -5.24 -18.67 -17.24
N GLU A 131 -5.66 -18.89 -16.00
CA GLU A 131 -6.68 -18.06 -15.35
C GLU A 131 -6.21 -16.61 -15.13
N VAL A 132 -4.93 -16.41 -14.83
CA VAL A 132 -4.31 -15.07 -14.78
C VAL A 132 -4.38 -14.39 -16.15
N ASP A 133 -4.01 -15.08 -17.24
CA ASP A 133 -4.10 -14.54 -18.60
C ASP A 133 -5.55 -14.12 -18.96
N GLU A 134 -6.54 -14.93 -18.55
CA GLU A 134 -7.96 -14.63 -18.74
C GLU A 134 -8.39 -13.39 -17.94
N PHE A 135 -7.98 -13.28 -16.67
CA PHE A 135 -8.23 -12.10 -15.84
C PHE A 135 -7.64 -10.83 -16.45
N VAL A 136 -6.38 -10.86 -16.89
CA VAL A 136 -5.71 -9.72 -17.54
C VAL A 136 -6.51 -9.25 -18.75
N GLU A 137 -6.93 -10.16 -19.63
CA GLU A 137 -7.70 -9.84 -20.83
C GLU A 137 -9.09 -9.25 -20.50
N GLU A 138 -9.80 -9.86 -19.55
CA GLU A 138 -11.13 -9.41 -19.14
C GLU A 138 -11.09 -8.06 -18.41
N PHE A 139 -10.20 -7.92 -17.44
CA PHE A 139 -10.11 -6.74 -16.61
C PHE A 139 -9.54 -5.54 -17.37
N SER A 140 -8.53 -5.74 -18.22
CA SER A 140 -8.03 -4.67 -19.10
C SER A 140 -9.11 -4.16 -20.07
N THR A 141 -9.93 -5.08 -20.62
CA THR A 141 -11.07 -4.73 -21.48
C THR A 141 -12.13 -3.93 -20.70
N PHE A 142 -12.43 -4.35 -19.47
CA PHE A 142 -13.34 -3.64 -18.59
C PHE A 142 -12.84 -2.22 -18.27
N LEU A 143 -11.56 -2.06 -17.92
CA LEU A 143 -10.96 -0.78 -17.57
C LEU A 143 -10.95 0.20 -18.77
N ASP A 144 -10.61 -0.27 -19.96
CA ASP A 144 -10.68 0.53 -21.20
C ASP A 144 -12.10 1.04 -21.46
N ALA A 145 -13.08 0.14 -21.37
CA ALA A 145 -14.48 0.50 -21.57
C ALA A 145 -15.01 1.45 -20.50
N ALA A 146 -14.73 1.18 -19.22
CA ALA A 146 -15.20 1.97 -18.09
C ALA A 146 -14.64 3.40 -18.11
N THR A 147 -13.36 3.54 -18.49
CA THR A 147 -12.67 4.84 -18.56
C THR A 147 -12.85 5.56 -19.90
N GLU A 148 -13.69 5.04 -20.81
CA GLU A 148 -13.89 5.59 -22.17
C GLU A 148 -12.58 5.72 -22.97
N GLY A 149 -11.66 4.79 -22.78
CA GLY A 149 -10.34 4.76 -23.43
C GLY A 149 -9.31 5.72 -22.86
N ASN A 150 -9.61 6.40 -21.74
CA ASN A 150 -8.61 7.21 -21.03
C ASN A 150 -7.53 6.34 -20.37
N LEU A 151 -7.84 5.07 -20.08
CA LEU A 151 -6.88 4.03 -19.78
C LEU A 151 -6.95 2.97 -20.89
N PRO A 152 -6.09 3.03 -21.92
CA PRO A 152 -6.14 2.10 -23.05
C PRO A 152 -5.96 0.64 -22.62
N LYS A 153 -6.72 -0.27 -23.22
CA LYS A 153 -6.65 -1.71 -22.93
C LYS A 153 -5.22 -2.26 -22.88
N ASP A 154 -4.41 -2.03 -23.91
CA ASP A 154 -3.04 -2.57 -23.99
C ASP A 154 -2.18 -2.07 -22.80
N ALA A 155 -2.34 -0.80 -22.40
CA ALA A 155 -1.62 -0.25 -21.26
C ALA A 155 -2.12 -0.81 -19.92
N ALA A 156 -3.43 -1.10 -19.82
CA ALA A 156 -4.01 -1.78 -18.66
C ALA A 156 -3.53 -3.24 -18.59
N ALA A 157 -3.48 -3.95 -19.70
CA ALA A 157 -2.97 -5.33 -19.75
C ALA A 157 -1.50 -5.39 -19.34
N ASP A 158 -0.63 -4.54 -19.91
CA ASP A 158 0.80 -4.49 -19.58
C ASP A 158 1.06 -4.33 -18.07
N VAL A 159 0.28 -3.47 -17.38
CA VAL A 159 0.47 -3.22 -15.95
C VAL A 159 -0.15 -4.31 -15.06
N LEU A 160 -1.25 -4.94 -15.49
CA LEU A 160 -1.84 -6.09 -14.81
C LEU A 160 -0.89 -7.31 -14.91
N GLU A 161 -0.36 -7.60 -16.09
CA GLU A 161 0.65 -8.67 -16.26
C GLU A 161 1.85 -8.44 -15.35
N LEU A 162 2.38 -7.21 -15.30
CA LEU A 162 3.49 -6.88 -14.41
C LEU A 162 3.14 -7.07 -12.92
N HIS A 163 1.93 -6.68 -12.51
CA HIS A 163 1.47 -6.86 -11.14
C HIS A 163 1.39 -8.34 -10.75
N GLU A 164 0.74 -9.16 -11.57
CA GLU A 164 0.58 -10.60 -11.34
C GLU A 164 1.95 -11.30 -11.34
N ASP A 165 2.83 -10.94 -12.29
CA ASP A 165 4.21 -11.43 -12.31
C ASP A 165 4.96 -11.09 -11.01
N GLN A 166 4.74 -9.91 -10.43
CA GLN A 166 5.37 -9.52 -9.17
C GLN A 166 4.81 -10.32 -8.00
N VAL A 167 3.48 -10.50 -7.88
CA VAL A 167 2.87 -11.34 -6.84
C VAL A 167 3.43 -12.76 -6.91
N LEU A 168 3.44 -13.35 -8.11
CA LEU A 168 3.98 -14.69 -8.34
C LEU A 168 5.48 -14.78 -8.09
N SER A 169 6.25 -13.77 -8.46
CA SER A 169 7.69 -13.73 -8.21
C SER A 169 8.00 -13.66 -6.72
N VAL A 170 7.22 -12.91 -5.93
CA VAL A 170 7.37 -12.91 -4.47
C VAL A 170 7.12 -14.31 -3.92
N PHE A 171 6.02 -14.95 -4.35
CA PHE A 171 5.64 -16.28 -3.89
C PHE A 171 6.67 -17.35 -4.29
N ASP A 172 7.12 -17.36 -5.55
CA ASP A 172 8.12 -18.31 -6.04
C ASP A 172 9.47 -18.16 -5.32
N ASN A 173 9.91 -16.92 -5.09
CA ASN A 173 11.13 -16.65 -4.31
C ASN A 173 10.98 -17.14 -2.87
N TYR A 174 9.81 -16.92 -2.26
CA TYR A 174 9.49 -17.38 -0.91
C TYR A 174 9.55 -18.91 -0.80
N VAL A 175 8.86 -19.61 -1.70
CA VAL A 175 8.84 -21.08 -1.80
C VAL A 175 10.25 -21.65 -2.01
N ALA A 176 11.10 -20.94 -2.77
CA ALA A 176 12.49 -21.32 -2.99
C ALA A 176 13.43 -21.04 -1.79
N GLY A 177 12.93 -20.39 -0.74
CA GLY A 177 13.74 -19.93 0.41
C GLY A 177 14.65 -18.75 0.09
N ASP A 178 14.45 -18.07 -1.04
CA ASP A 178 15.16 -16.85 -1.43
C ASP A 178 14.41 -15.64 -0.86
N TYR A 179 14.40 -15.55 0.47
CA TYR A 179 13.63 -14.54 1.19
C TYR A 179 14.11 -13.11 0.91
N GLU A 180 15.40 -12.90 0.60
CA GLU A 180 15.92 -11.59 0.18
C GLU A 180 15.23 -11.13 -1.11
N SER A 181 15.21 -11.98 -2.12
CA SER A 181 14.55 -11.68 -3.40
C SER A 181 13.03 -11.57 -3.24
N ALA A 182 12.42 -12.38 -2.38
CA ALA A 182 11.00 -12.30 -2.06
C ALA A 182 10.64 -10.92 -1.49
N TYR A 183 11.37 -10.45 -0.48
CA TYR A 183 11.10 -9.15 0.14
C TYR A 183 11.52 -7.96 -0.74
N MET A 184 12.58 -8.07 -1.55
CA MET A 184 12.88 -7.06 -2.57
C MET A 184 11.73 -6.88 -3.56
N THR A 185 11.26 -8.00 -4.12
CA THR A 185 10.14 -8.01 -5.07
C THR A 185 8.84 -7.55 -4.40
N TYR A 186 8.63 -7.90 -3.12
CA TYR A 186 7.46 -7.48 -2.35
C TYR A 186 7.38 -5.95 -2.31
N ARG A 187 8.48 -5.29 -1.93
CA ARG A 187 8.55 -3.83 -1.85
C ARG A 187 8.39 -3.15 -3.21
N GLU A 188 8.91 -3.76 -4.28
CA GLU A 188 8.74 -3.25 -5.64
C GLU A 188 7.28 -3.34 -6.12
N GLY A 189 6.62 -4.48 -5.94
CA GLY A 189 5.21 -4.64 -6.31
C GLY A 189 4.26 -3.82 -5.44
N TYR A 190 4.58 -3.64 -4.16
CA TYR A 190 3.85 -2.73 -3.29
C TYR A 190 3.87 -1.29 -3.82
N LYS A 191 5.05 -0.81 -4.26
CA LYS A 191 5.20 0.52 -4.85
C LYS A 191 4.43 0.65 -6.17
N LEU A 192 4.39 -0.40 -7.00
CA LEU A 192 3.63 -0.40 -8.26
C LEU A 192 2.14 -0.09 -8.03
N MET A 193 1.54 -0.49 -6.90
CA MET A 193 0.12 -0.22 -6.62
C MET A 193 -0.22 1.28 -6.58
N PHE A 194 0.74 2.12 -6.21
CA PHE A 194 0.57 3.58 -6.20
C PHE A 194 0.67 4.18 -7.61
N ASP A 195 1.48 3.57 -8.49
CA ASP A 195 1.53 3.96 -9.90
C ASP A 195 0.25 3.55 -10.63
N ILE A 196 -0.29 2.36 -10.35
CA ILE A 196 -1.60 1.90 -10.86
C ILE A 196 -2.70 2.85 -10.38
N SER A 197 -2.72 3.15 -9.08
CA SER A 197 -3.71 4.07 -8.49
C SER A 197 -3.63 5.46 -9.11
N LYS A 198 -2.43 5.97 -9.39
CA LYS A 198 -2.22 7.22 -10.12
C LYS A 198 -2.77 7.17 -11.54
N ALA A 199 -2.48 6.12 -12.30
CA ALA A 199 -2.97 5.97 -13.67
C ALA A 199 -4.51 5.87 -13.71
N LEU A 200 -5.09 5.03 -12.84
CA LEU A 200 -6.54 4.81 -12.77
C LEU A 200 -7.28 6.07 -12.31
N SER A 201 -6.83 6.71 -11.23
CA SER A 201 -7.43 7.97 -10.77
C SER A 201 -7.29 9.08 -11.80
N GLY A 202 -6.16 9.19 -12.51
CA GLY A 202 -5.97 10.14 -13.60
C GLY A 202 -6.93 9.92 -14.76
N ALA A 203 -7.15 8.67 -15.17
CA ALA A 203 -8.12 8.32 -16.21
C ALA A 203 -9.56 8.67 -15.80
N ILE A 204 -9.96 8.32 -14.57
CA ILE A 204 -11.29 8.63 -14.02
C ILE A 204 -11.52 10.15 -13.92
N VAL A 205 -10.54 10.89 -13.41
CA VAL A 205 -10.61 12.36 -13.27
C VAL A 205 -10.76 13.01 -14.64
N THR A 206 -10.02 12.53 -15.64
CA THR A 206 -10.10 13.02 -17.02
C THR A 206 -11.49 12.79 -17.63
N GLN A 207 -12.13 11.66 -17.33
CA GLN A 207 -13.48 11.33 -17.79
C GLN A 207 -14.56 12.21 -17.13
N MET A 208 -14.33 12.71 -15.91
CA MET A 208 -15.36 13.37 -15.09
C MET A 208 -14.99 14.81 -14.68
N PRO A 209 -14.75 15.75 -15.63
CA PRO A 209 -14.34 17.13 -15.32
C PRO A 209 -15.39 17.93 -14.54
N ASP A 210 -16.66 17.52 -14.58
CA ASP A 210 -17.73 18.14 -13.78
C ASP A 210 -17.69 17.73 -12.30
N LYS A 211 -17.01 16.63 -11.96
CA LYS A 211 -16.84 16.14 -10.58
C LYS A 211 -15.50 16.53 -9.97
N PHE A 212 -14.46 16.68 -10.79
CA PHE A 212 -13.08 16.88 -10.34
C PHE A 212 -12.51 18.17 -10.92
N GLU A 213 -12.24 19.13 -10.03
CA GLU A 213 -11.74 20.46 -10.40
C GLU A 213 -10.20 20.54 -10.45
N THR A 214 -9.50 19.50 -9.94
CA THR A 214 -8.04 19.40 -9.92
C THR A 214 -7.59 18.03 -10.39
N ALA A 215 -6.32 17.91 -10.78
CA ALA A 215 -5.73 16.62 -11.17
C ALA A 215 -5.52 15.69 -9.96
N ALA A 216 -5.47 14.38 -10.21
CA ALA A 216 -5.15 13.36 -9.20
C ALA A 216 -3.64 13.26 -8.90
N ASP A 217 -2.80 14.04 -9.56
CA ASP A 217 -1.34 13.98 -9.46
C ASP A 217 -0.68 15.36 -9.34
N THR A 218 -1.40 16.32 -8.75
CA THR A 218 -0.78 17.60 -8.35
C THR A 218 0.40 17.33 -7.40
N PRO A 219 1.41 18.22 -7.32
CA PRO A 219 2.54 18.00 -6.43
C PRO A 219 2.15 17.74 -4.96
N ALA A 220 1.07 18.37 -4.48
CA ALA A 220 0.54 18.15 -3.13
C ALA A 220 -0.10 16.76 -2.97
N VAL A 221 -0.87 16.29 -3.95
CA VAL A 221 -1.45 14.95 -3.95
C VAL A 221 -0.37 13.87 -4.10
N GLU A 222 0.67 14.13 -4.89
CA GLU A 222 1.82 13.23 -5.04
C GLU A 222 2.58 13.06 -3.72
N LEU A 223 2.78 14.15 -2.96
CA LEU A 223 3.33 14.07 -1.61
C LEU A 223 2.48 13.19 -0.70
N ARG A 224 1.14 13.38 -0.69
CA ARG A 224 0.24 12.55 0.11
C ARG A 224 0.33 11.07 -0.28
N SER A 225 0.29 10.76 -1.56
CA SER A 225 0.41 9.38 -2.06
C SER A 225 1.74 8.75 -1.65
N THR A 226 2.84 9.51 -1.72
CA THR A 226 4.17 9.07 -1.24
C THR A 226 4.15 8.76 0.27
N LEU A 227 3.57 9.65 1.08
CA LEU A 227 3.47 9.45 2.53
C LEU A 227 2.55 8.28 2.88
N ASN A 228 1.43 8.12 2.17
CA ASN A 228 0.53 6.97 2.30
C ASN A 228 1.25 5.65 2.02
N SER A 229 2.01 5.59 0.92
CA SER A 229 2.81 4.41 0.54
C SER A 229 3.78 4.00 1.63
N LEU A 230 4.60 4.94 2.08
CA LEU A 230 5.62 4.69 3.10
C LEU A 230 4.99 4.29 4.44
N ALA A 231 3.93 4.98 4.86
CA ALA A 231 3.27 4.75 6.13
C ALA A 231 2.48 3.42 6.15
N GLY A 232 1.78 3.08 5.06
CA GLY A 232 1.07 1.82 4.89
C GLY A 232 2.02 0.62 4.85
N GLU A 233 3.13 0.73 4.09
CA GLU A 233 4.14 -0.33 4.00
C GLU A 233 4.79 -0.56 5.37
N HIS A 234 5.11 0.52 6.08
CA HIS A 234 5.67 0.46 7.42
C HIS A 234 4.73 -0.30 8.38
N PHE A 235 3.45 0.05 8.41
CA PHE A 235 2.48 -0.65 9.25
C PHE A 235 2.40 -2.14 8.91
N ALA A 236 2.32 -2.48 7.62
CA ALA A 236 2.26 -3.87 7.18
C ALA A 236 3.50 -4.67 7.61
N LEU A 237 4.70 -4.13 7.35
CA LEU A 237 5.97 -4.76 7.70
C LEU A 237 6.16 -4.91 9.21
N ALA A 238 5.79 -3.90 10.00
CA ALA A 238 5.84 -3.96 11.46
C ALA A 238 4.89 -5.04 12.01
N ALA A 239 3.61 -5.03 11.61
CA ALA A 239 2.62 -5.98 12.10
C ALA A 239 2.94 -7.43 11.68
N ILE A 240 3.29 -7.66 10.41
CA ILE A 240 3.68 -8.99 9.90
C ILE A 240 5.02 -9.43 10.51
N GLY A 241 5.98 -8.50 10.65
CA GLY A 241 7.28 -8.74 11.25
C GLY A 241 7.16 -9.21 12.70
N MET A 242 6.31 -8.56 13.50
CA MET A 242 6.05 -8.99 14.88
C MET A 242 5.44 -10.41 14.94
N GLN A 243 4.49 -10.74 14.06
CA GLN A 243 3.93 -12.10 13.97
C GLN A 243 5.02 -13.13 13.61
N LYS A 244 5.81 -12.86 12.56
CA LYS A 244 6.90 -13.73 12.11
C LYS A 244 7.97 -13.91 13.19
N GLY A 245 8.28 -12.87 13.94
CA GLY A 245 9.21 -12.94 15.07
C GLY A 245 8.68 -13.83 16.21
N TYR A 246 7.39 -13.74 16.51
CA TYR A 246 6.74 -14.62 17.49
C TYR A 246 6.69 -16.08 17.04
N ASP A 247 6.40 -16.33 15.77
CA ASP A 247 6.40 -17.67 15.19
C ASP A 247 7.81 -18.24 14.99
N GLN A 248 8.85 -17.40 15.15
CA GLN A 248 10.24 -17.73 14.82
C GLN A 248 10.37 -18.21 13.36
N ALA A 249 9.65 -17.53 12.46
CA ALA A 249 9.64 -17.84 11.04
C ALA A 249 11.04 -17.67 10.43
N GLU A 250 11.39 -18.52 9.47
CA GLU A 250 12.72 -18.53 8.84
C GLU A 250 13.05 -17.22 8.11
N ASP A 251 12.03 -16.49 7.69
CA ASP A 251 12.13 -15.24 6.95
C ASP A 251 12.04 -13.98 7.84
N PHE A 252 11.99 -14.13 9.17
CA PHE A 252 11.87 -13.02 10.10
C PHE A 252 12.94 -11.93 9.90
N ASP A 253 14.20 -12.31 9.72
CA ASP A 253 15.29 -11.35 9.50
C ASP A 253 15.09 -10.54 8.20
N TYR A 254 14.40 -11.10 7.21
CA TYR A 254 14.17 -10.47 5.91
C TYR A 254 12.98 -9.50 5.91
N VAL A 255 11.91 -9.79 6.66
CA VAL A 255 10.84 -8.81 6.90
C VAL A 255 11.33 -7.65 7.74
N SER A 256 12.15 -7.90 8.76
CA SER A 256 12.78 -6.82 9.55
C SER A 256 13.75 -5.99 8.69
N TRP A 257 14.53 -6.63 7.81
CA TRP A 257 15.34 -5.90 6.83
C TRP A 257 14.49 -5.03 5.89
N ALA A 258 13.35 -5.54 5.42
CA ALA A 258 12.44 -4.78 4.57
C ALA A 258 11.89 -3.54 5.30
N GLU A 259 11.58 -3.67 6.58
CA GLU A 259 11.15 -2.55 7.44
C GLU A 259 12.27 -1.50 7.62
N ASP A 260 13.52 -1.93 7.80
CA ASP A 260 14.68 -1.04 7.83
C ASP A 260 14.84 -0.29 6.49
N GLN A 261 14.64 -0.97 5.35
CA GLN A 261 14.69 -0.32 4.04
C GLN A 261 13.53 0.67 3.85
N ASN A 262 12.33 0.37 4.35
CA ASN A 262 11.22 1.33 4.36
C ASN A 262 11.57 2.58 5.20
N THR A 263 12.23 2.41 6.34
CA THR A 263 12.71 3.53 7.16
C THR A 263 13.70 4.43 6.40
N LEU A 264 14.59 3.84 5.58
CA LEU A 264 15.50 4.59 4.72
C LEU A 264 14.75 5.37 3.63
N ASP A 265 13.71 4.78 3.05
CA ASP A 265 12.86 5.46 2.06
C ASP A 265 12.06 6.61 2.71
N PHE A 266 11.57 6.42 3.94
CA PHE A 266 10.90 7.47 4.71
C PHE A 266 11.83 8.63 5.01
N LYS A 267 13.06 8.33 5.45
CA LYS A 267 14.12 9.31 5.64
C LYS A 267 14.43 10.07 4.35
N ALA A 268 14.49 9.40 3.21
CA ALA A 268 14.72 10.03 1.91
C ALA A 268 13.57 10.98 1.53
N ALA A 269 12.31 10.58 1.75
CA ALA A 269 11.14 11.42 1.52
C ALA A 269 11.16 12.69 2.39
N ILE A 270 11.44 12.56 3.70
CA ILE A 270 11.63 13.71 4.59
C ILE A 270 12.80 14.60 4.13
N GLY A 271 13.91 14.00 3.70
CA GLY A 271 15.06 14.71 3.15
C GLY A 271 14.74 15.52 1.89
N SER A 272 13.84 15.03 1.03
CA SER A 272 13.39 15.77 -0.15
C SER A 272 12.68 17.09 0.20
N VAL A 273 12.02 17.14 1.36
CA VAL A 273 11.27 18.31 1.85
C VAL A 273 12.16 19.23 2.70
N TYR A 274 12.88 18.65 3.66
CA TYR A 274 13.60 19.36 4.74
C TYR A 274 15.13 19.30 4.64
N GLY A 275 15.69 18.65 3.62
CA GLY A 275 17.13 18.48 3.42
C GLY A 275 17.79 17.49 4.40
N ASP A 276 19.10 17.35 4.28
CA ASP A 276 19.90 16.35 5.02
C ASP A 276 19.79 16.48 6.54
N GLU A 277 19.67 17.70 7.06
CA GLU A 277 19.52 17.95 8.50
C GLU A 277 18.17 17.44 9.02
N GLY A 278 17.08 17.71 8.30
CA GLY A 278 15.75 17.19 8.63
C GLY A 278 15.70 15.66 8.58
N ALA A 279 16.30 15.06 7.54
CA ALA A 279 16.41 13.61 7.40
C ALA A 279 17.21 12.96 8.55
N ALA A 280 18.31 13.58 8.99
CA ALA A 280 19.11 13.08 10.10
C ALA A 280 18.38 13.18 11.45
N GLN A 281 17.57 14.22 11.67
CA GLN A 281 16.75 14.33 12.88
C GLN A 281 15.60 13.32 12.88
N PHE A 282 14.94 13.11 11.74
CA PHE A 282 13.92 12.07 11.59
C PHE A 282 14.47 10.70 11.99
N GLU A 283 15.56 10.26 11.37
CA GLU A 283 16.17 8.94 11.63
C GLU A 283 16.53 8.75 13.11
N LYS A 284 17.05 9.79 13.75
CA LYS A 284 17.42 9.76 15.16
C LYS A 284 16.22 9.53 16.07
N VAL A 285 15.08 10.18 15.79
CA VAL A 285 13.86 10.03 16.60
C VAL A 285 13.15 8.73 16.28
N TRP A 286 13.16 8.31 15.01
CA TRP A 286 12.52 7.08 14.53
C TRP A 286 13.14 5.82 15.13
N ASN A 287 14.45 5.60 14.95
CA ASN A 287 15.06 4.29 15.26
C ASN A 287 15.18 3.99 16.76
N GLY A 288 15.20 5.01 17.63
CA GLY A 288 15.55 4.85 19.03
C GLY A 288 14.53 4.05 19.85
N ASN A 289 13.26 4.45 19.78
CA ASN A 289 12.20 3.96 20.68
C ASN A 289 11.00 3.34 19.94
N HIS A 290 11.06 3.22 18.61
CA HIS A 290 9.98 2.68 17.77
C HIS A 290 10.26 1.21 17.40
N ILE A 291 11.00 0.97 16.31
CA ILE A 291 11.31 -0.37 15.79
C ILE A 291 11.98 -1.26 16.84
N THR A 292 12.96 -0.72 17.58
CA THR A 292 13.63 -1.46 18.67
C THR A 292 12.65 -1.92 19.75
N ALA A 293 11.63 -1.10 20.08
CA ALA A 293 10.66 -1.43 21.11
C ALA A 293 9.69 -2.54 20.66
N GLN A 294 9.30 -2.57 19.38
CA GLN A 294 8.49 -3.66 18.84
C GLN A 294 9.23 -5.00 18.89
N GLY A 295 10.52 -5.03 18.54
CA GLY A 295 11.38 -6.21 18.70
C GLY A 295 11.51 -6.67 20.17
N ASP A 296 11.69 -5.72 21.10
CA ASP A 296 11.72 -6.02 22.55
C ASP A 296 10.40 -6.65 23.04
N ILE A 297 9.24 -6.20 22.52
CA ILE A 297 7.92 -6.74 22.87
C ILE A 297 7.81 -8.20 22.42
N VAL A 298 8.22 -8.50 21.18
CA VAL A 298 8.19 -9.87 20.65
C VAL A 298 9.08 -10.79 21.51
N ALA A 299 10.31 -10.37 21.78
CA ALA A 299 11.26 -11.13 22.60
C ALA A 299 10.73 -11.36 24.03
N ALA A 300 10.19 -10.32 24.67
CA ALA A 300 9.62 -10.42 26.01
C ALA A 300 8.36 -11.30 26.05
N THR A 301 7.55 -11.30 24.98
CA THR A 301 6.36 -12.16 24.84
C THR A 301 6.76 -13.63 24.75
N LEU A 302 7.80 -13.96 23.98
CA LEU A 302 8.36 -15.31 23.91
C LEU A 302 8.92 -15.78 25.27
N GLU A 303 9.48 -14.88 26.06
CA GLU A 303 9.98 -15.15 27.41
C GLU A 303 8.87 -15.23 28.48
N GLY A 304 7.65 -14.75 28.17
CA GLY A 304 6.58 -14.55 29.15
C GLY A 304 6.91 -13.50 30.22
N ASP A 305 7.73 -12.50 29.87
CA ASP A 305 8.20 -11.44 30.77
C ASP A 305 7.32 -10.18 30.64
N GLU A 306 6.18 -10.21 31.34
CA GLU A 306 5.23 -9.09 31.41
C GLU A 306 5.88 -7.76 31.82
N ALA A 307 6.93 -7.79 32.65
CA ALA A 307 7.59 -6.55 33.08
C ALA A 307 8.37 -5.90 31.94
N LYS A 308 9.02 -6.70 31.08
CA LYS A 308 9.71 -6.21 29.88
C LYS A 308 8.75 -5.79 28.78
N ILE A 309 7.61 -6.47 28.63
CA ILE A 309 6.55 -6.03 27.71
C ILE A 309 6.12 -4.61 28.08
N GLU A 310 5.83 -4.36 29.35
CA GLU A 310 5.41 -3.04 29.82
C GLU A 310 6.53 -1.99 29.70
N GLU A 311 7.79 -2.37 29.94
CA GLU A 311 8.95 -1.50 29.71
C GLU A 311 9.04 -1.07 28.24
N ALA A 312 8.87 -2.00 27.31
CA ALA A 312 8.93 -1.71 25.89
C ALA A 312 7.73 -0.87 25.40
N ARG A 313 6.51 -1.12 25.90
CA ARG A 313 5.34 -0.26 25.62
C ARG A 313 5.54 1.18 26.11
N MET A 314 6.20 1.38 27.25
CA MET A 314 6.57 2.73 27.70
C MET A 314 7.58 3.42 26.77
N LYS A 315 8.43 2.69 26.03
CA LYS A 315 9.30 3.27 25.00
C LYS A 315 8.47 3.83 23.84
N LEU A 316 7.45 3.10 23.40
CA LEU A 316 6.52 3.56 22.35
C LEU A 316 5.74 4.82 22.79
N ASP A 317 5.32 4.89 24.06
CA ASP A 317 4.72 6.11 24.62
C ASP A 317 5.66 7.32 24.56
N GLN A 318 6.95 7.11 24.87
CA GLN A 318 7.98 8.15 24.77
C GLN A 318 8.28 8.51 23.31
N PHE A 319 8.32 7.52 22.41
CA PHE A 319 8.45 7.75 20.97
C PHE A 319 7.34 8.66 20.45
N ALA A 320 6.09 8.42 20.84
CA ALA A 320 4.98 9.29 20.44
C ALA A 320 5.17 10.75 20.89
N VAL A 321 5.72 10.99 22.08
CA VAL A 321 6.06 12.34 22.55
C VAL A 321 7.20 12.96 21.72
N ASP A 322 8.29 12.21 21.54
CA ASP A 322 9.50 12.71 20.87
C ASP A 322 9.22 13.00 19.39
N PHE A 323 8.52 12.08 18.71
CA PHE A 323 8.19 12.20 17.30
C PHE A 323 7.14 13.27 17.01
N SER A 324 6.09 13.39 17.85
CA SER A 324 5.15 14.50 17.73
C SER A 324 5.80 15.87 17.97
N THR A 325 6.73 15.97 18.92
CA THR A 325 7.51 17.20 19.14
C THR A 325 8.33 17.57 17.90
N PHE A 326 8.97 16.57 17.28
CA PHE A 326 9.72 16.75 16.04
C PHE A 326 8.81 17.23 14.91
N LEU A 327 7.65 16.58 14.70
CA LEU A 327 6.71 16.94 13.63
C LEU A 327 6.11 18.34 13.82
N ASP A 328 5.74 18.71 15.05
CA ASP A 328 5.24 20.05 15.37
C ASP A 328 6.28 21.12 15.02
N ALA A 329 7.54 20.93 15.44
CA ALA A 329 8.62 21.84 15.12
C ALA A 329 8.93 21.88 13.62
N ALA A 330 9.00 20.72 12.96
CA ALA A 330 9.33 20.60 11.54
C ALA A 330 8.29 21.26 10.65
N THR A 331 7.00 21.12 10.99
CA THR A 331 5.87 21.70 10.26
C THR A 331 5.51 23.12 10.69
N GLU A 332 6.32 23.76 11.55
CA GLU A 332 6.05 25.10 12.11
C GLU A 332 4.67 25.21 12.79
N GLY A 333 4.22 24.13 13.44
CA GLY A 333 2.94 24.04 14.14
C GLY A 333 1.74 23.79 13.25
N ASN A 334 1.93 23.55 11.94
CA ASN A 334 0.85 23.15 11.03
C ASN A 334 0.33 21.73 11.34
N LEU A 335 1.14 20.88 11.98
CA LEU A 335 0.72 19.68 12.69
C LEU A 335 0.96 19.87 14.20
N PRO A 336 -0.05 20.30 14.97
CA PRO A 336 0.11 20.53 16.41
C PRO A 336 0.58 19.26 17.14
N GLN A 337 1.52 19.42 18.08
CA GLN A 337 2.08 18.30 18.86
C GLN A 337 1.01 17.36 19.43
N GLU A 338 -0.06 17.88 20.05
CA GLU A 338 -1.12 17.07 20.65
C GLU A 338 -1.81 16.16 19.62
N ALA A 339 -2.12 16.71 18.44
CA ALA A 339 -2.74 15.95 17.35
C ALA A 339 -1.77 14.90 16.77
N GLY A 340 -0.50 15.27 16.58
CA GLY A 340 0.54 14.34 16.14
C GLY A 340 0.74 13.20 17.15
N GLN A 341 0.78 13.51 18.45
CA GLN A 341 0.96 12.52 19.50
C GLN A 341 -0.20 11.53 19.56
N GLU A 342 -1.44 12.02 19.45
CA GLU A 342 -2.62 11.16 19.43
C GLU A 342 -2.59 10.20 18.22
N ALA A 343 -2.25 10.71 17.04
CA ALA A 343 -2.15 9.89 15.83
C ALA A 343 -1.08 8.79 15.95
N ILE A 344 0.11 9.13 16.47
CA ILE A 344 1.20 8.15 16.68
C ILE A 344 0.78 7.11 17.72
N LYS A 345 0.16 7.52 18.83
CA LYS A 345 -0.34 6.57 19.84
C LYS A 345 -1.39 5.63 19.29
N GLN A 346 -2.29 6.11 18.44
CA GLN A 346 -3.30 5.28 17.81
C GLN A 346 -2.67 4.28 16.82
N HIS A 347 -1.65 4.70 16.06
CA HIS A 347 -0.85 3.81 15.22
C HIS A 347 -0.23 2.67 16.06
N GLU A 348 0.52 3.01 17.11
CA GLU A 348 1.14 2.00 17.99
C GLU A 348 0.10 1.08 18.62
N ALA A 349 -1.03 1.64 19.07
CA ALA A 349 -2.12 0.85 19.64
C ALA A 349 -2.67 -0.18 18.65
N LEU A 350 -2.78 0.15 17.36
CA LEU A 350 -3.27 -0.76 16.32
C LEU A 350 -2.24 -1.84 15.96
N VAL A 351 -0.94 -1.50 15.91
CA VAL A 351 0.14 -2.48 15.73
C VAL A 351 0.14 -3.48 16.91
N LEU A 352 0.14 -2.96 18.14
CA LEU A 352 0.14 -3.77 19.35
C LEU A 352 -1.13 -4.60 19.49
N GLN A 353 -2.29 -4.05 19.17
CA GLN A 353 -3.55 -4.77 19.22
C GLN A 353 -3.55 -5.95 18.24
N THR A 354 -3.08 -5.72 17.01
CA THR A 354 -2.93 -6.77 15.99
C THR A 354 -2.04 -7.91 16.50
N PHE A 355 -0.89 -7.57 17.08
CA PHE A 355 0.04 -8.53 17.66
C PHE A 355 -0.54 -9.28 18.86
N ASP A 356 -1.15 -8.57 19.81
CA ASP A 356 -1.71 -9.15 21.04
C ASP A 356 -2.85 -10.13 20.72
N GLN A 357 -3.71 -9.80 19.74
CA GLN A 357 -4.78 -10.68 19.27
C GLN A 357 -4.22 -11.91 18.54
N TYR A 358 -3.16 -11.73 17.73
CA TYR A 358 -2.47 -12.83 17.07
C TYR A 358 -1.90 -13.83 18.09
N VAL A 359 -1.15 -13.34 19.09
CA VAL A 359 -0.58 -14.15 20.17
C VAL A 359 -1.67 -14.84 21.00
N ALA A 360 -2.82 -14.20 21.17
CA ALA A 360 -3.98 -14.79 21.84
C ALA A 360 -4.69 -15.89 21.01
N GLY A 361 -4.30 -16.09 19.75
CA GLY A 361 -4.92 -17.03 18.82
C GLY A 361 -6.28 -16.57 18.27
N ASP A 362 -6.61 -15.27 18.39
CA ASP A 362 -7.83 -14.68 17.83
C ASP A 362 -7.54 -14.12 16.44
N ALA A 363 -7.40 -15.03 15.47
CA ALA A 363 -7.02 -14.69 14.10
C ALA A 363 -8.00 -13.71 13.42
N ASP A 364 -9.31 -13.89 13.61
CA ASP A 364 -10.32 -12.98 13.05
C ASP A 364 -10.12 -11.55 13.58
N ALA A 365 -9.92 -11.40 14.90
CA ALA A 365 -9.68 -10.09 15.49
C ALA A 365 -8.36 -9.48 15.01
N ALA A 366 -7.28 -10.27 14.97
CA ALA A 366 -5.96 -9.83 14.53
C ALA A 366 -5.99 -9.27 13.10
N TRP A 367 -6.63 -9.98 12.16
CA TRP A 367 -6.75 -9.51 10.78
C TRP A 367 -7.71 -8.32 10.64
N MET A 368 -8.75 -8.21 11.46
CA MET A 368 -9.57 -7.00 11.50
C MET A 368 -8.77 -5.78 11.95
N SER A 369 -7.98 -5.91 13.04
CA SER A 369 -7.14 -4.83 13.55
C SER A 369 -5.97 -4.50 12.61
N PHE A 370 -5.42 -5.49 11.91
CA PHE A 370 -4.43 -5.28 10.85
C PHE A 370 -4.98 -4.37 9.77
N ARG A 371 -6.16 -4.71 9.21
CA ARG A 371 -6.79 -3.92 8.15
C ARG A 371 -7.19 -2.51 8.63
N GLU A 372 -7.69 -2.39 9.86
CA GLU A 372 -7.99 -1.10 10.48
C GLU A 372 -6.74 -0.22 10.61
N GLY A 373 -5.63 -0.79 11.11
CA GLY A 373 -4.37 -0.07 11.25
C GLY A 373 -3.70 0.28 9.94
N TYR A 374 -3.81 -0.59 8.94
CA TYR A 374 -3.33 -0.30 7.58
C TYR A 374 -4.08 0.89 6.99
N ALA A 375 -5.42 0.87 7.03
CA ALA A 375 -6.26 1.97 6.56
C ALA A 375 -6.01 3.29 7.34
N PHE A 376 -5.76 3.21 8.65
CA PHE A 376 -5.48 4.37 9.49
C PHE A 376 -4.28 5.20 8.98
N MET A 377 -3.27 4.55 8.39
CA MET A 377 -2.07 5.24 7.88
C MET A 377 -2.36 6.22 6.74
N PHE A 378 -3.46 6.06 6.01
CA PHE A 378 -3.85 6.99 4.93
C PHE A 378 -4.36 8.33 5.48
N GLY A 379 -4.95 8.33 6.67
CA GLY A 379 -5.29 9.55 7.40
C GLY A 379 -4.05 10.26 7.97
N VAL A 380 -3.02 9.49 8.36
CA VAL A 380 -1.73 10.03 8.79
C VAL A 380 -1.02 10.71 7.62
N GLY A 381 -0.96 10.06 6.45
CA GLY A 381 -0.35 10.62 5.25
C GLY A 381 -1.07 11.88 4.75
N GLU A 382 -2.41 11.92 4.81
CA GLU A 382 -3.19 13.13 4.53
C GLU A 382 -2.85 14.28 5.48
N THR A 383 -2.86 14.02 6.79
CA THR A 383 -2.64 15.05 7.82
C THR A 383 -1.23 15.62 7.74
N LEU A 384 -0.21 14.75 7.65
CA LEU A 384 1.18 15.16 7.52
C LEU A 384 1.44 15.85 6.18
N GLY A 385 0.90 15.32 5.08
CA GLY A 385 1.01 15.91 3.76
C GLY A 385 0.44 17.33 3.71
N ASN A 386 -0.75 17.55 4.26
CA ASN A 386 -1.35 18.88 4.34
C ASN A 386 -0.55 19.84 5.23
N ALA A 387 -0.01 19.37 6.35
CA ALA A 387 0.82 20.22 7.21
C ALA A 387 2.09 20.71 6.48
N ILE A 388 2.75 19.81 5.73
CA ILE A 388 3.92 20.14 4.90
C ILE A 388 3.55 21.12 3.77
N VAL A 389 2.45 20.86 3.06
CA VAL A 389 1.99 21.71 1.95
C VAL A 389 1.62 23.11 2.46
N THR A 390 0.96 23.20 3.62
CA THR A 390 0.61 24.47 4.27
C THR A 390 1.84 25.27 4.67
N GLN A 391 2.90 24.59 5.15
CA GLN A 391 4.16 25.23 5.50
C GLN A 391 4.90 25.78 4.27
N MET A 392 4.86 25.05 3.14
CA MET A 392 5.67 25.35 1.95
C MET A 392 4.83 25.42 0.66
N PRO A 393 3.80 26.29 0.57
CA PRO A 393 2.85 26.28 -0.53
C PRO A 393 3.53 26.52 -1.90
N ASP A 394 4.57 27.34 -1.95
CA ASP A 394 5.30 27.61 -3.19
C ASP A 394 5.99 26.37 -3.78
N LYS A 395 6.35 25.36 -2.96
CA LYS A 395 6.93 24.10 -3.45
C LYS A 395 5.90 23.19 -4.10
N PHE A 396 4.61 23.37 -3.78
CA PHE A 396 3.52 22.47 -4.18
C PHE A 396 2.47 23.15 -5.04
N ALA A 397 2.69 24.42 -5.42
CA ALA A 397 1.80 25.14 -6.31
C ALA A 397 1.71 24.43 -7.68
N GLU A 398 0.50 24.32 -8.23
CA GLU A 398 0.31 23.85 -9.58
C GLU A 398 1.00 24.82 -10.57
N THR A 399 1.88 24.30 -11.43
CA THR A 399 2.29 25.07 -12.61
C THR A 399 1.06 25.21 -13.52
N THR A 400 0.53 26.42 -13.65
CA THR A 400 -0.63 26.72 -14.49
C THR A 400 -0.46 26.12 -15.88
N MET A 401 -1.44 25.31 -16.31
CA MET A 401 -1.58 24.86 -17.69
C MET A 401 -1.60 26.11 -18.61
N PRO A 402 -0.76 26.19 -19.66
CA PRO A 402 -0.82 27.32 -20.59
C PRO A 402 -2.20 27.43 -21.26
N GLU A 403 -2.76 28.65 -21.34
CA GLU A 403 -4.09 28.94 -21.93
C GLU A 403 -4.22 28.63 -23.43
N GLU A 404 -3.11 28.31 -24.12
CA GLU A 404 -3.14 27.77 -25.48
C GLU A 404 -2.48 26.39 -25.48
N MET A 405 -3.28 25.36 -25.76
CA MET A 405 -2.73 24.07 -26.17
C MET A 405 -1.97 24.28 -27.50
N PRO A 406 -0.67 23.99 -27.59
CA PRO A 406 -0.04 23.86 -28.89
C PRO A 406 -0.76 22.74 -29.63
N GLU A 407 -1.04 22.91 -30.94
CA GLU A 407 -1.58 21.84 -31.78
C GLU A 407 -0.66 20.61 -31.71
N THR A 408 -0.97 19.65 -30.85
CA THR A 408 -0.27 18.38 -30.76
C THR A 408 -1.11 17.31 -31.44
N GLY A 409 -1.05 17.32 -32.77
CA GLY A 409 -1.00 16.05 -33.48
C GLY A 409 0.16 15.23 -32.89
N LEU A 410 -0.17 14.01 -32.46
CA LEU A 410 0.74 13.00 -31.91
C LEU A 410 2.09 12.93 -32.66
N GLY A 411 3.14 13.54 -32.12
CA GLY A 411 4.46 13.47 -32.75
C GLY A 411 5.66 14.11 -32.03
N GLY A 412 5.51 14.72 -30.84
CA GLY A 412 6.62 15.43 -30.19
C GLY A 412 6.87 15.10 -28.72
N ALA A 413 5.84 14.75 -27.95
CA ALA A 413 5.96 14.45 -26.52
C ALA A 413 6.19 12.97 -26.20
N GLN A 414 6.18 12.11 -27.22
CA GLN A 414 6.39 10.67 -27.08
C GLN A 414 7.90 10.33 -26.98
N GLU A 415 8.83 11.20 -27.35
CA GLU A 415 10.26 10.83 -27.35
C GLU A 415 10.96 11.05 -26.01
N GLN A 416 10.39 11.83 -25.08
CA GLN A 416 11.05 12.14 -23.80
C GLN A 416 10.44 11.39 -22.59
N SER A 417 9.11 11.20 -22.55
CA SER A 417 8.47 10.38 -21.51
C SER A 417 8.57 8.88 -21.81
N MET A 418 8.54 8.47 -23.09
CA MET A 418 8.86 7.08 -23.44
C MET A 418 10.34 6.80 -23.21
N ASN A 419 11.27 7.74 -23.41
CA ASN A 419 12.67 7.44 -23.08
C ASN A 419 12.91 7.28 -21.57
N THR A 420 12.10 7.85 -20.68
CA THR A 420 12.19 7.60 -19.23
C THR A 420 11.41 6.38 -18.77
N LEU A 421 10.23 6.12 -19.36
CA LEU A 421 9.44 4.90 -19.11
C LEU A 421 10.13 3.66 -19.69
N TYR A 422 10.71 3.75 -20.89
CA TYR A 422 11.53 2.71 -21.51
C TYR A 422 12.97 2.68 -20.98
N ALA A 423 13.53 3.75 -20.39
CA ALA A 423 14.79 3.63 -19.65
C ALA A 423 14.57 2.92 -18.30
N GLY A 424 13.42 3.12 -17.65
CA GLY A 424 13.00 2.32 -16.50
C GLY A 424 12.76 0.86 -16.87
N LEU A 425 11.96 0.61 -17.92
CA LEU A 425 11.66 -0.73 -18.41
C LEU A 425 12.85 -1.43 -19.09
N ALA A 426 13.83 -0.73 -19.67
CA ALA A 426 15.05 -1.34 -20.23
C ALA A 426 16.09 -1.67 -19.17
N VAL A 427 16.09 -0.97 -18.04
CA VAL A 427 16.91 -1.34 -16.86
C VAL A 427 16.30 -2.55 -16.15
N LEU A 428 14.96 -2.61 -16.03
CA LEU A 428 14.23 -3.77 -15.48
C LEU A 428 14.26 -4.99 -16.42
N GLY A 429 14.07 -4.80 -17.73
CA GLY A 429 14.20 -5.84 -18.74
C GLY A 429 15.62 -6.41 -18.84
N GLY A 430 16.65 -5.61 -18.54
CA GLY A 430 18.04 -6.07 -18.44
C GLY A 430 18.32 -6.97 -17.24
N ILE A 431 17.59 -6.81 -16.14
CA ILE A 431 17.69 -7.62 -14.92
C ILE A 431 16.86 -8.91 -15.07
N LEU A 432 15.66 -8.83 -15.64
CA LEU A 432 14.81 -9.98 -15.98
C LEU A 432 15.47 -10.93 -16.99
N LEU A 433 16.12 -10.41 -18.05
CA LEU A 433 16.88 -11.24 -19.00
C LEU A 433 18.08 -11.94 -18.34
N ALA A 434 18.71 -11.34 -17.33
CA ALA A 434 19.80 -11.96 -16.56
C ALA A 434 19.27 -13.08 -15.64
N PHE A 435 18.11 -12.90 -15.01
CA PHE A 435 17.49 -13.89 -14.13
C PHE A 435 16.94 -15.10 -14.90
N VAL A 436 16.23 -14.88 -16.02
CA VAL A 436 15.71 -15.96 -16.88
C VAL A 436 16.83 -16.77 -17.54
N THR A 437 17.94 -16.13 -17.94
CA THR A 437 19.10 -16.85 -18.50
C THR A 437 19.89 -17.63 -17.45
N LEU A 438 19.92 -17.20 -16.19
CA LEU A 438 20.51 -17.96 -15.07
C LEU A 438 19.64 -19.17 -14.67
N ARG A 439 18.31 -19.02 -14.64
CA ARG A 439 17.35 -20.10 -14.37
C ARG A 439 17.44 -21.23 -15.42
N ASN A 440 17.45 -20.88 -16.71
CA ASN A 440 17.52 -21.86 -17.79
C ASN A 440 18.88 -22.59 -17.88
N ARG A 441 19.97 -21.97 -17.41
CA ARG A 441 21.29 -22.61 -17.35
C ARG A 441 21.38 -23.67 -16.25
N LYS A 442 20.75 -23.43 -15.10
CA LYS A 442 20.76 -24.35 -13.95
C LYS A 442 19.93 -25.62 -14.20
N VAL A 443 18.86 -25.51 -14.99
CA VAL A 443 18.01 -26.63 -15.43
C VAL A 443 18.66 -27.47 -16.54
N SER A 444 19.58 -26.92 -17.32
CA SER A 444 20.32 -27.65 -18.37
C SER A 444 21.53 -28.45 -17.84
N GLU A 445 21.95 -28.24 -16.59
CA GLU A 445 23.10 -28.91 -15.97
C GLU A 445 22.72 -29.92 -14.85
N GLN A 446 21.43 -30.26 -14.74
CA GLN A 446 20.91 -31.40 -13.97
C GLN A 446 20.21 -32.38 -14.93
#